data_AF-A0A954ETN3-F1
#
_entry.id   AF-A0A954ETN3-F1
#
_cell.length_a   1.000
_cell.length_b   1.000
_cell.length_c   1.000
_cell.angle_alpha   90.00
_cell.angle_beta   90.00
_cell.angle_gamma   90.00
#
_symmetry.space_group_name_H-M   'P 1'
#
loop_
_entity.id
_entity.type
_entity.pdbx_description
1 polymer ?
#
loop_
_entity_poly.entity_id
_entity_poly.type
_entity_poly.pdbx_seq_one_letter_code
_entity_poly.pdbx_strand_id
1 'polypeptide(L)'
;APEETPDGRPGVSVLVFAFDRDSLEKAVQNRVGQCVLTCPTTACYNGIDDCPADKRIQVGGGIRFFGNGFQQSKKIGPRRFWRLPVMDGEFTIEDRFGTVTGVAGGNLLICGTDGPRTLAAAELAVGAMRANRGIILPFPGGIVRSGSKVGSTYKKLKASTNDAYCPTIRPLVKSELPDGCEAVYEIVIDGLAFDDVKTAMKVGLHAAAGCEGVLRITAGNYGGKLGKHHFHLRELL
;
A
#
# COMPACT_ATOMS: atom_id res chain seq x y z
N ALA A 1 -7.85 -13.45 12.25
CA ALA A 1 -7.74 -14.59 13.19
C ALA A 1 -8.04 -15.89 12.45
N PRO A 2 -7.68 -17.08 12.96
CA PRO A 2 -7.93 -18.35 12.27
C PRO A 2 -9.39 -18.58 11.85
N GLU A 3 -10.34 -18.15 12.67
CA GLU A 3 -11.79 -18.21 12.40
C GLU A 3 -12.26 -17.29 11.27
N GLU A 4 -11.44 -16.32 10.85
CA GLU A 4 -11.71 -15.43 9.71
C GLU A 4 -11.09 -15.95 8.40
N THR A 5 -10.33 -17.06 8.42
CA THR A 5 -9.66 -17.58 7.21
C THR A 5 -10.36 -18.81 6.62
N PRO A 6 -10.27 -19.03 5.30
CA PRO A 6 -10.96 -20.15 4.65
C PRO A 6 -10.53 -21.55 5.11
N ASP A 7 -9.34 -21.69 5.69
CA ASP A 7 -8.75 -22.97 6.11
C ASP A 7 -8.57 -23.10 7.63
N GLY A 8 -9.08 -22.14 8.41
CA GLY A 8 -9.01 -22.20 9.88
C GLY A 8 -7.60 -22.00 10.45
N ARG A 9 -6.67 -21.45 9.67
CA ARG A 9 -5.28 -21.20 10.10
C ARG A 9 -4.98 -19.70 10.25
N PRO A 10 -3.97 -19.31 11.06
CA PRO A 10 -3.52 -17.93 11.10
C PRO A 10 -3.13 -17.44 9.70
N GLY A 11 -3.52 -16.21 9.37
CA GLY A 11 -3.28 -15.64 8.04
C GLY A 11 -3.07 -14.12 8.09
N VAL A 12 -2.59 -13.59 6.96
CA VAL A 12 -2.38 -12.16 6.73
C VAL A 12 -3.04 -11.78 5.41
N SER A 13 -3.73 -10.64 5.40
CA SER A 13 -4.24 -10.03 4.17
C SER A 13 -3.18 -9.10 3.58
N VAL A 14 -2.92 -9.24 2.28
CA VAL A 14 -1.99 -8.40 1.53
C VAL A 14 -2.76 -7.71 0.41
N LEU A 15 -2.70 -6.39 0.35
CA LEU A 15 -3.24 -5.63 -0.78
C LEU A 15 -2.14 -5.37 -1.81
N VAL A 16 -2.51 -5.46 -3.08
CA VAL A 16 -1.62 -5.20 -4.20
C VAL A 16 -2.31 -4.22 -5.14
N PHE A 17 -1.61 -3.15 -5.49
CA PHE A 17 -2.11 -2.08 -6.35
C PHE A 17 -1.31 -2.05 -7.65
N ALA A 18 -2.01 -1.76 -8.76
CA ALA A 18 -1.42 -1.48 -10.06
C ALA A 18 -2.34 -0.52 -10.83
N PHE A 19 -1.82 0.08 -11.91
CA PHE A 19 -2.59 1.04 -12.71
C PHE A 19 -3.71 0.39 -13.54
N ASP A 20 -3.56 -0.89 -13.87
CA ASP A 20 -4.50 -1.64 -14.68
C ASP A 20 -4.52 -3.12 -14.25
N ARG A 21 -5.56 -3.85 -14.66
CA ARG A 21 -5.76 -5.25 -14.24
C ARG A 21 -4.73 -6.21 -14.84
N ASP A 22 -4.21 -5.93 -16.03
CA ASP A 22 -3.26 -6.84 -16.70
C ASP A 22 -1.90 -6.79 -16.02
N SER A 23 -1.44 -5.58 -15.67
CA SER A 23 -0.23 -5.39 -14.85
C SER A 23 -0.42 -5.91 -13.43
N LEU A 24 -1.62 -5.77 -12.85
CA LEU A 24 -1.96 -6.36 -11.55
C LEU A 24 -1.88 -7.89 -11.59
N GLU A 25 -2.52 -8.54 -12.56
CA GLU A 25 -2.54 -10.00 -12.70
C GLU A 25 -1.12 -10.56 -12.79
N LYS A 26 -0.29 -9.98 -13.67
CA LYS A 26 1.11 -10.38 -13.84
C LYS A 26 1.92 -10.19 -12.55
N ALA A 27 1.76 -9.06 -11.88
CA ALA A 27 2.49 -8.77 -10.64
C ALA A 27 2.08 -9.72 -9.51
N VAL A 28 0.78 -9.98 -9.35
CA VAL A 28 0.27 -10.90 -8.33
C VAL A 28 0.68 -12.34 -8.63
N GLN A 29 0.57 -12.82 -9.87
CA GLN A 29 1.04 -14.15 -10.27
C GLN A 29 2.53 -14.34 -9.95
N ASN A 30 3.38 -13.37 -10.34
CA ASN A 30 4.82 -13.45 -10.09
C ASN A 30 5.15 -13.46 -8.59
N ARG A 31 4.53 -12.56 -7.81
CA ARG A 31 4.77 -12.48 -6.36
C ARG A 31 4.26 -13.71 -5.62
N VAL A 32 3.04 -14.18 -5.93
CA VAL A 32 2.50 -15.39 -5.30
C VAL A 32 3.33 -16.61 -5.71
N GLY A 33 3.68 -16.75 -6.99
CA GLY A 33 4.45 -17.89 -7.49
C GLY A 33 5.89 -17.95 -6.97
N GLN A 34 6.54 -16.81 -6.72
CA GLN A 34 7.95 -16.78 -6.29
C GLN A 34 8.16 -16.52 -4.81
N CYS A 35 7.15 -16.03 -4.08
CA CYS A 35 7.27 -15.67 -2.67
C CYS A 35 6.27 -16.37 -1.75
N VAL A 36 5.11 -16.81 -2.26
CA VAL A 36 4.08 -17.49 -1.45
C VAL A 36 4.16 -18.99 -1.69
N LEU A 37 4.00 -19.46 -2.94
CA LEU A 37 4.14 -20.87 -3.31
C LEU A 37 5.43 -21.52 -2.77
N THR A 38 6.52 -20.76 -2.74
CA THR A 38 7.84 -21.22 -2.27
C THR A 38 8.02 -21.13 -0.75
N CYS A 39 7.09 -20.47 -0.05
CA CYS A 39 7.15 -20.30 1.40
C CYS A 39 6.50 -21.50 2.11
N PRO A 40 7.19 -22.13 3.09
CA PRO A 40 6.70 -23.33 3.75
C PRO A 40 5.29 -23.19 4.31
N THR A 41 4.48 -24.24 4.17
CA THR A 41 3.13 -24.37 4.75
C THR A 41 2.07 -23.41 4.22
N THR A 42 2.39 -22.50 3.29
CA THR A 42 1.43 -21.45 2.90
C THR A 42 0.26 -21.96 2.07
N ALA A 43 -0.83 -21.19 2.08
CA ALA A 43 -1.91 -21.28 1.12
C ALA A 43 -2.33 -19.85 0.73
N CYS A 44 -2.96 -19.67 -0.43
CA CYS A 44 -3.31 -18.34 -0.95
C CYS A 44 -4.76 -18.27 -1.41
N TYR A 45 -5.54 -17.37 -0.81
CA TYR A 45 -6.98 -17.25 -1.00
C TYR A 45 -7.37 -15.86 -1.49
N ASN A 46 -8.49 -15.79 -2.20
CA ASN A 46 -9.11 -14.51 -2.54
C ASN A 46 -9.52 -13.76 -1.26
N GLY A 47 -9.22 -12.46 -1.23
CA GLY A 47 -9.63 -11.55 -0.14
C GLY A 47 -10.73 -10.56 -0.52
N ILE A 48 -11.20 -10.56 -1.78
CA ILE A 48 -12.23 -9.64 -2.30
C ILE A 48 -13.33 -10.48 -2.95
N ASP A 49 -14.33 -10.87 -2.18
CA ASP A 49 -15.40 -11.75 -2.66
C ASP A 49 -16.46 -11.02 -3.49
N ASP A 50 -16.75 -9.77 -3.15
CA ASP A 50 -17.66 -8.89 -3.89
C ASP A 50 -16.99 -8.29 -5.13
N CYS A 51 -16.74 -9.15 -6.12
CA CYS A 51 -16.17 -8.78 -7.40
C CYS A 51 -16.87 -9.52 -8.55
N PRO A 52 -17.40 -8.80 -9.56
CA PRO A 52 -17.91 -9.40 -10.80
C PRO A 52 -16.87 -10.32 -11.45
N ALA A 53 -17.31 -11.43 -12.05
CA ALA A 53 -16.42 -12.48 -12.56
C ALA A 53 -15.46 -11.97 -13.65
N ASP A 54 -15.91 -11.04 -14.49
CA ASP A 54 -15.14 -10.39 -15.56
C ASP A 54 -14.07 -9.41 -15.06
N LYS A 55 -14.15 -9.00 -13.79
CA LYS A 55 -13.16 -8.14 -13.13
C LYS A 55 -12.16 -8.92 -12.26
N ARG A 56 -12.29 -10.24 -12.17
CA ARG A 56 -11.36 -11.08 -11.41
C ARG A 56 -10.12 -11.39 -12.22
N ILE A 57 -8.96 -11.34 -11.58
CA ILE A 57 -7.69 -11.77 -12.16
C ILE A 57 -7.47 -13.27 -11.94
N GLN A 58 -6.88 -13.94 -12.91
CA GLN A 58 -6.56 -15.37 -12.85
C GLN A 58 -5.20 -15.55 -12.20
N VAL A 59 -5.14 -16.00 -10.94
CA VAL A 59 -3.87 -16.18 -10.21
C VAL A 59 -3.54 -17.66 -10.07
N GLY A 60 -4.33 -18.40 -9.27
CA GLY A 60 -4.13 -19.84 -9.13
C GLY A 60 -4.30 -20.59 -10.45
N GLY A 61 -5.22 -20.16 -11.30
CA GLY A 61 -5.39 -20.72 -12.63
C GLY A 61 -4.17 -20.59 -13.54
N GLY A 62 -3.29 -19.60 -13.30
CA GLY A 62 -1.99 -19.46 -13.98
C GLY A 62 -0.88 -20.27 -13.29
N ILE A 63 -0.80 -20.19 -11.96
CA ILE A 63 0.24 -20.86 -11.17
C ILE A 63 0.09 -22.39 -11.18
N ARG A 64 -1.13 -22.93 -11.34
CA ARG A 64 -1.43 -24.37 -11.29
C ARG A 64 -0.57 -25.22 -12.22
N PHE A 65 -0.08 -24.67 -13.33
CA PHE A 65 0.76 -25.40 -14.29
C PHE A 65 2.11 -25.83 -13.70
N PHE A 66 2.55 -25.21 -12.61
CA PHE A 66 3.71 -25.68 -11.84
C PHE A 66 3.53 -27.12 -11.33
N GLY A 67 2.30 -27.56 -11.09
CA GLY A 67 2.01 -28.96 -10.74
C GLY A 67 2.26 -29.97 -11.85
N ASN A 68 2.67 -29.55 -13.05
CA ASN A 68 3.09 -30.40 -14.16
C ASN A 68 2.12 -31.54 -14.51
N GLY A 69 0.82 -31.25 -14.52
CA GLY A 69 -0.23 -32.23 -14.81
C GLY A 69 -0.79 -32.97 -13.59
N PHE A 70 -0.14 -32.87 -12.43
CA PHE A 70 -0.55 -33.51 -11.19
C PHE A 70 -1.42 -32.60 -10.29
N GLN A 71 -1.59 -31.33 -10.65
CA GLN A 71 -2.47 -30.42 -9.93
C GLN A 71 -3.92 -30.92 -9.92
N GLN A 72 -4.55 -30.88 -8.75
CA GLN A 72 -5.95 -31.28 -8.60
C GLN A 72 -6.86 -30.05 -8.47
N SER A 73 -8.02 -30.11 -9.11
CA SER A 73 -9.04 -29.07 -8.96
C SER A 73 -10.09 -29.48 -7.95
N LYS A 74 -10.51 -28.57 -7.07
CA LYS A 74 -11.68 -28.75 -6.22
C LYS A 74 -12.59 -27.53 -6.34
N LYS A 75 -13.90 -27.77 -6.44
CA LYS A 75 -14.91 -26.72 -6.39
C LYS A 75 -15.72 -26.90 -5.11
N ILE A 76 -15.78 -25.85 -4.29
CA ILE A 76 -16.56 -25.82 -3.04
C ILE A 76 -17.48 -24.60 -3.14
N GLY A 77 -18.78 -24.85 -3.30
CA GLY A 77 -19.74 -23.80 -3.64
C GLY A 77 -19.34 -23.05 -4.93
N PRO A 78 -19.30 -21.71 -4.93
CA PRO A 78 -18.90 -20.92 -6.11
C PRO A 78 -17.37 -20.84 -6.28
N ARG A 79 -16.57 -21.25 -5.29
CA ARG A 79 -15.12 -21.09 -5.27
C ARG A 79 -14.41 -22.30 -5.86
N ARG A 80 -13.37 -22.05 -6.66
CA ARG A 80 -12.53 -23.08 -7.27
C ARG A 80 -11.11 -22.97 -6.71
N PHE A 81 -10.56 -24.09 -6.29
CA PHE A 81 -9.22 -24.20 -5.73
C PHE A 81 -8.37 -25.18 -6.55
N TRP A 82 -7.06 -24.94 -6.51
CA TRP A 82 -6.02 -25.82 -7.02
C TRP A 82 -5.18 -26.32 -5.86
N ARG A 83 -4.89 -27.62 -5.87
CA ARG A 83 -3.92 -28.28 -4.99
C ARG A 83 -2.73 -28.68 -5.84
N LEU A 84 -1.59 -28.04 -5.61
CA LEU A 84 -0.36 -28.28 -6.37
C LEU A 84 0.56 -29.16 -5.52
N PRO A 85 1.01 -30.32 -6.01
CA PRO A 85 2.00 -31.10 -5.29
C PRO A 85 3.34 -30.35 -5.25
N VAL A 86 3.91 -30.23 -4.06
CA VAL A 86 5.19 -29.57 -3.77
C VAL A 86 5.97 -30.40 -2.74
N MET A 87 7.23 -30.06 -2.48
CA MET A 87 8.10 -30.88 -1.64
C MET A 87 7.59 -31.06 -0.20
N ASP A 88 6.94 -30.05 0.39
CA ASP A 88 6.38 -30.13 1.75
C ASP A 88 4.93 -30.64 1.79
N GLY A 89 4.39 -31.09 0.65
CA GLY A 89 3.04 -31.63 0.53
C GLY A 89 2.26 -30.96 -0.59
N GLU A 90 1.38 -30.03 -0.24
CA GLU A 90 0.50 -29.36 -1.20
C GLU A 90 0.39 -27.86 -0.96
N PHE A 91 0.56 -27.09 -2.04
CA PHE A 91 0.20 -25.68 -2.07
C PHE A 91 -1.25 -25.53 -2.53
N THR A 92 -2.10 -24.97 -1.66
CA THR A 92 -3.49 -24.67 -1.98
C THR A 92 -3.64 -23.22 -2.42
N ILE A 93 -4.23 -23.01 -3.60
CA ILE A 93 -4.49 -21.66 -4.12
C ILE A 93 -5.85 -21.55 -4.81
N GLU A 94 -6.54 -20.44 -4.58
CA GLU A 94 -7.80 -20.15 -5.27
C GLU A 94 -7.58 -19.78 -6.76
N ASP A 95 -8.48 -20.20 -7.64
CA ASP A 95 -8.33 -20.04 -9.10
C ASP A 95 -8.23 -18.56 -9.53
N ARG A 96 -9.09 -17.71 -8.95
CA ARG A 96 -9.28 -16.31 -9.32
C ARG A 96 -9.42 -15.43 -8.09
N PHE A 97 -8.92 -14.21 -8.20
CA PHE A 97 -8.90 -13.21 -7.14
C PHE A 97 -9.71 -12.00 -7.59
N GLY A 98 -10.56 -11.48 -6.70
CA GLY A 98 -11.33 -10.27 -6.93
C GLY A 98 -10.45 -9.03 -7.00
N THR A 99 -10.93 -8.03 -7.73
CA THR A 99 -10.29 -6.71 -7.81
C THR A 99 -11.34 -5.63 -7.59
N VAL A 100 -10.89 -4.49 -7.09
CA VAL A 100 -11.69 -3.27 -6.96
C VAL A 100 -10.88 -2.09 -7.48
N THR A 101 -11.58 -1.01 -7.84
CA THR A 101 -10.91 0.27 -8.09
C THR A 101 -10.61 0.92 -6.75
N GLY A 102 -9.36 0.82 -6.30
CA GLY A 102 -8.89 1.46 -5.07
C GLY A 102 -8.50 2.94 -5.26
N VAL A 103 -8.07 3.55 -4.16
CA VAL A 103 -7.50 4.90 -4.11
C VAL A 103 -6.03 4.79 -3.72
N ALA A 104 -5.15 5.37 -4.53
CA ALA A 104 -3.72 5.38 -4.28
C ALA A 104 -3.21 6.81 -4.08
N GLY A 105 -2.22 6.98 -3.19
CA GLY A 105 -1.50 8.24 -3.01
C GLY A 105 -2.12 9.25 -2.04
N GLY A 106 -3.03 8.83 -1.15
CA GLY A 106 -3.35 9.64 0.03
C GLY A 106 -2.08 9.84 0.85
N ASN A 107 -1.81 11.03 1.38
CA ASN A 107 -0.53 11.27 2.04
C ASN A 107 -0.57 12.33 3.13
N LEU A 108 0.40 12.24 4.04
CA LEU A 108 0.73 13.27 5.04
C LEU A 108 2.22 13.58 4.98
N LEU A 109 2.56 14.87 5.04
CA LEU A 109 3.90 15.38 5.27
C LEU A 109 4.00 15.85 6.71
N ILE A 110 4.94 15.27 7.47
CA ILE A 110 5.22 15.60 8.86
C ILE A 110 6.53 16.38 8.88
N CYS A 111 6.43 17.68 9.15
CA CYS A 111 7.56 18.61 9.24
C CYS A 111 7.95 18.80 10.71
N GLY A 112 9.22 18.63 11.05
CA GLY A 112 9.68 18.74 12.43
C GLY A 112 11.09 19.32 12.61
N THR A 113 11.44 19.53 13.88
CA THR A 113 12.63 20.26 14.32
C THR A 113 13.94 19.52 14.08
N ASP A 114 13.90 18.19 14.00
CA ASP A 114 15.07 17.33 13.80
C ASP A 114 14.67 15.94 13.28
N GLY A 115 15.64 15.23 12.71
CA GLY A 115 15.43 13.90 12.13
C GLY A 115 14.83 12.89 13.11
N PRO A 116 15.45 12.63 14.27
CA PRO A 116 14.97 11.64 15.23
C PRO A 116 13.53 11.87 15.71
N ARG A 117 13.18 13.09 16.14
CA ARG A 117 11.81 13.39 16.62
C ARG A 117 10.78 13.30 15.51
N THR A 118 11.10 13.80 14.31
CA THR A 118 10.19 13.74 13.16
C THR A 118 9.96 12.30 12.71
N LEU A 119 11.00 11.46 12.73
CA LEU A 119 10.89 10.04 12.41
C LEU A 119 10.01 9.32 13.43
N ALA A 120 10.23 9.55 14.73
CA ALA A 120 9.41 8.95 15.78
C ALA A 120 7.92 9.32 15.65
N ALA A 121 7.62 10.57 15.28
CA ALA A 121 6.25 11.00 15.00
C ALA A 121 5.64 10.28 13.77
N ALA A 122 6.44 10.07 12.71
CA ALA A 122 6.01 9.32 11.54
C ALA A 122 5.78 7.83 11.86
N GLU A 123 6.65 7.21 12.67
CA GLU A 123 6.49 5.83 13.12
C GLU A 123 5.24 5.65 13.99
N LEU A 124 4.96 6.61 14.87
CA LEU A 124 3.72 6.61 15.67
C LEU A 124 2.48 6.71 14.78
N ALA A 125 2.50 7.60 13.79
CA ALA A 125 1.42 7.73 12.82
C ALA A 125 1.22 6.45 11.98
N VAL A 126 2.30 5.84 11.51
CA VAL A 126 2.27 4.52 10.83
C VAL A 126 1.65 3.47 11.74
N GLY A 127 2.04 3.40 13.00
CA GLY A 127 1.50 2.47 13.99
C GLY A 127 -0.02 2.62 14.14
N ALA A 128 -0.50 3.86 14.27
CA ALA A 128 -1.92 4.17 14.36
C ALA A 128 -2.67 3.79 13.07
N MET A 129 -2.11 4.09 11.90
CA MET A 129 -2.73 3.78 10.60
C MET A 129 -2.85 2.28 10.34
N ARG A 130 -1.87 1.47 10.77
CA ARG A 130 -1.87 0.01 10.55
C ARG A 130 -3.00 -0.75 11.27
N ALA A 131 -3.66 -0.11 12.23
CA ALA A 131 -4.86 -0.68 12.85
C ALA A 131 -6.08 -0.66 11.90
N ASN A 132 -6.05 0.19 10.86
CA ASN A 132 -7.16 0.32 9.91
C ASN A 132 -7.09 -0.81 8.88
N ARG A 133 -8.22 -1.49 8.67
CA ARG A 133 -8.37 -2.46 7.58
C ARG A 133 -8.52 -1.71 6.25
N GLY A 134 -8.21 -2.40 5.16
CA GLY A 134 -8.45 -1.89 3.80
C GLY A 134 -7.40 -0.89 3.28
N ILE A 135 -6.31 -0.66 4.01
CA ILE A 135 -5.19 0.20 3.57
C ILE A 135 -3.86 -0.53 3.60
N ILE A 136 -2.88 0.01 2.85
CA ILE A 136 -1.46 -0.27 3.01
C ILE A 136 -0.65 1.02 3.01
N LEU A 137 0.55 0.94 3.58
CA LEU A 137 1.56 1.97 3.55
C LEU A 137 2.75 1.41 2.75
N PRO A 138 2.81 1.61 1.42
CA PRO A 138 3.58 0.76 0.52
C PRO A 138 5.10 0.98 0.59
N PHE A 139 5.56 2.03 1.27
CA PHE A 139 6.97 2.37 1.39
C PHE A 139 7.66 1.62 2.54
N PRO A 140 9.01 1.56 2.57
CA PRO A 140 9.75 0.90 3.65
C PRO A 140 9.34 1.43 5.02
N GLY A 141 8.89 0.54 5.91
CA GLY A 141 8.37 0.93 7.22
C GLY A 141 7.07 1.75 7.19
N GLY A 142 6.48 1.99 6.01
CA GLY A 142 5.35 2.90 5.81
C GLY A 142 5.76 4.37 5.64
N ILE A 143 7.07 4.66 5.50
CA ILE A 143 7.60 6.02 5.57
C ILE A 143 8.44 6.33 4.33
N VAL A 144 8.27 7.54 3.81
CA VAL A 144 8.99 8.10 2.67
C VAL A 144 9.89 9.22 3.16
N ARG A 145 11.20 9.06 2.98
CA ARG A 145 12.18 10.11 3.28
C ARG A 145 12.50 11.02 2.09
N SER A 146 12.21 10.55 0.87
CA SER A 146 12.72 11.20 -0.34
C SER A 146 11.86 12.38 -0.78
N GLY A 147 10.53 12.23 -0.73
CA GLY A 147 9.58 13.17 -1.31
C GLY A 147 9.78 13.36 -2.83
N SER A 148 8.72 13.34 -3.62
CA SER A 148 8.86 13.56 -5.07
C SER A 148 7.90 14.61 -5.61
N LYS A 149 8.36 15.33 -6.64
CA LYS A 149 7.52 16.19 -7.47
C LYS A 149 7.49 15.66 -8.90
N VAL A 150 6.43 16.03 -9.62
CA VAL A 150 6.30 15.70 -11.05
C VAL A 150 7.27 16.54 -11.88
N GLY A 151 7.94 15.90 -12.82
CA GLY A 151 8.92 16.53 -13.70
C GLY A 151 10.32 16.63 -13.09
N SER A 152 11.26 17.16 -13.89
CA SER A 152 12.66 17.33 -13.50
C SER A 152 13.34 18.31 -14.44
N THR A 153 14.38 19.00 -13.97
CA THR A 153 15.31 19.75 -14.85
C THR A 153 15.99 18.81 -15.85
N TYR A 154 16.17 17.53 -15.49
CA TYR A 154 16.66 16.49 -16.39
C TYR A 154 15.49 15.87 -17.16
N LYS A 155 15.33 16.25 -18.43
CA LYS A 155 14.18 15.91 -19.30
C LYS A 155 13.82 14.41 -19.39
N LYS A 156 14.76 13.51 -19.12
CA LYS A 156 14.52 12.05 -19.15
C LYS A 156 13.81 11.52 -17.89
N LEU A 157 13.76 12.30 -16.81
CA LEU A 157 13.18 11.90 -15.54
C LEU A 157 11.73 12.37 -15.43
N LYS A 158 10.84 11.45 -15.08
CA LYS A 158 9.40 11.72 -14.85
C LYS A 158 9.13 12.38 -13.50
N ALA A 159 10.00 12.16 -12.52
CA ALA A 159 9.92 12.72 -11.18
C ALA A 159 11.32 13.07 -10.67
N SER A 160 11.38 14.00 -9.72
CA SER A 160 12.61 14.40 -9.02
C SER A 160 12.30 14.72 -7.55
N THR A 161 13.34 15.05 -6.79
CA THR A 161 13.20 15.49 -5.39
C THR A 161 12.19 16.62 -5.27
N ASN A 162 11.37 16.60 -4.21
CA ASN A 162 10.50 17.73 -3.91
C ASN A 162 11.28 18.82 -3.15
N ASP A 163 12.06 19.61 -3.90
CA ASP A 163 12.96 20.64 -3.37
C ASP A 163 12.29 21.67 -2.45
N ALA A 164 11.00 21.97 -2.66
CA ALA A 164 10.25 22.85 -1.77
C ALA A 164 10.21 22.35 -0.30
N TYR A 165 10.36 21.04 -0.11
CA TYR A 165 10.35 20.36 1.19
C TYR A 165 11.73 19.79 1.59
N CYS A 166 12.83 20.27 0.97
CA CYS A 166 14.19 19.84 1.32
C CYS A 166 14.87 20.84 2.27
N PRO A 167 15.11 20.50 3.56
CA PRO A 167 15.69 21.44 4.53
C PRO A 167 17.08 21.94 4.13
N THR A 168 17.92 21.05 3.60
CA THR A 168 19.33 21.33 3.28
C THR A 168 19.55 22.34 2.15
N ILE A 169 18.53 22.59 1.33
CA ILE A 169 18.59 23.53 0.20
C ILE A 169 17.58 24.67 0.35
N ARG A 170 17.03 24.87 1.55
CA ARG A 170 16.07 25.93 1.87
C ARG A 170 16.51 27.33 1.37
N PRO A 171 17.79 27.75 1.44
CA PRO A 171 18.22 29.05 0.92
C PRO A 171 18.22 29.16 -0.62
N LEU A 172 18.15 28.03 -1.34
CA LEU A 172 18.30 27.97 -2.79
C LEU A 172 16.97 27.89 -3.54
N VAL A 173 15.86 27.65 -2.85
CA VAL A 173 14.56 27.34 -3.45
C VAL A 173 13.42 28.07 -2.74
N LYS A 174 12.27 28.18 -3.40
CA LYS A 174 11.04 28.61 -2.74
C LYS A 174 10.56 27.48 -1.83
N SER A 175 11.00 27.52 -0.58
CA SER A 175 10.66 26.50 0.41
C SER A 175 9.23 26.67 0.93
N GLU A 176 8.58 25.53 1.18
CA GLU A 176 7.26 25.42 1.83
C GLU A 176 7.40 24.97 3.31
N LEU A 177 8.64 24.84 3.80
CA LEU A 177 8.93 24.42 5.17
C LEU A 177 8.64 25.54 6.18
N PRO A 178 8.04 25.22 7.34
CA PRO A 178 7.94 26.17 8.43
C PRO A 178 9.33 26.53 8.97
N ASP A 179 9.43 27.66 9.67
CA ASP A 179 10.67 28.05 10.34
C ASP A 179 11.12 27.01 11.36
N GLY A 180 12.42 26.73 11.41
CA GLY A 180 13.01 25.71 12.29
C GLY A 180 12.83 24.26 11.84
N CYS A 181 12.27 24.01 10.65
CA CYS A 181 12.10 22.66 10.14
C CYS A 181 13.40 22.10 9.54
N GLU A 182 13.94 21.06 10.17
CA GLU A 182 15.18 20.38 9.75
C GLU A 182 14.95 18.97 9.20
N ALA A 183 13.74 18.44 9.33
CA ALA A 183 13.37 17.14 8.77
C ALA A 183 11.92 17.08 8.31
N VAL A 184 11.69 16.31 7.24
CA VAL A 184 10.35 16.00 6.73
C VAL A 184 10.27 14.52 6.41
N TYR A 185 9.18 13.89 6.84
CA TYR A 185 8.80 12.56 6.39
C TYR A 185 7.41 12.58 5.77
N GLU A 186 7.25 11.81 4.70
CA GLU A 186 5.97 11.59 4.05
C GLU A 186 5.45 10.19 4.40
N ILE A 187 4.16 10.07 4.67
CA ILE A 187 3.47 8.77 4.74
C ILE A 187 2.51 8.72 3.56
N VAL A 188 2.65 7.70 2.71
CA VAL A 188 1.77 7.44 1.57
C VAL A 188 0.86 6.27 1.90
N ILE A 189 -0.41 6.40 1.53
CA ILE A 189 -1.51 5.51 1.88
C ILE A 189 -2.24 5.14 0.59
N ASP A 190 -2.34 3.84 0.35
CA ASP A 190 -3.20 3.26 -0.68
C ASP A 190 -4.31 2.47 0.03
N GLY A 191 -5.54 2.50 -0.49
CA GLY A 191 -6.69 1.86 0.14
C GLY A 191 -7.73 1.34 -0.84
N LEU A 192 -8.58 0.44 -0.35
CA LEU A 192 -9.67 -0.16 -1.14
C LEU A 192 -10.76 0.85 -1.47
N ALA A 193 -11.01 1.81 -0.58
CA ALA A 193 -11.97 2.90 -0.79
C ALA A 193 -11.42 4.26 -0.33
N PHE A 194 -12.11 5.32 -0.76
CA PHE A 194 -11.81 6.69 -0.33
C PHE A 194 -11.90 6.84 1.19
N ASP A 195 -12.94 6.29 1.81
CA ASP A 195 -13.14 6.42 3.26
C ASP A 195 -12.10 5.65 4.08
N ASP A 196 -11.55 4.55 3.55
CA ASP A 196 -10.44 3.83 4.18
C ASP A 196 -9.19 4.74 4.27
N VAL A 197 -8.84 5.37 3.15
CA VAL A 197 -7.71 6.32 3.08
C VAL A 197 -7.98 7.56 3.93
N LYS A 198 -9.20 8.11 3.89
CA LYS A 198 -9.61 9.26 4.71
C LYS A 198 -9.44 8.97 6.21
N THR A 199 -9.88 7.78 6.63
CA THR A 199 -9.78 7.34 8.03
C THR A 199 -8.34 7.13 8.43
N ALA A 200 -7.51 6.52 7.58
CA ALA A 200 -6.07 6.36 7.81
C ALA A 200 -5.36 7.71 7.94
N MET A 201 -5.63 8.66 7.03
CA MET A 201 -5.09 10.01 7.12
C MET A 201 -5.51 10.70 8.41
N LYS A 202 -6.77 10.58 8.83
CA LYS A 202 -7.25 11.16 10.08
C LYS A 202 -6.48 10.62 11.29
N VAL A 203 -6.43 9.29 11.46
CA VAL A 203 -5.79 8.71 12.66
C VAL A 203 -4.29 9.00 12.71
N GLY A 204 -3.60 8.96 11.56
CA GLY A 204 -2.18 9.28 11.52
C GLY A 204 -1.87 10.76 11.74
N LEU A 205 -2.73 11.66 11.25
CA LEU A 205 -2.62 13.10 11.52
C LEU A 205 -2.70 13.36 13.02
N HIS A 206 -3.75 12.84 13.68
CA HIS A 206 -3.95 13.04 15.12
C HIS A 206 -2.83 12.39 15.95
N ALA A 207 -2.33 11.22 15.55
CA ALA A 207 -1.20 10.56 16.20
C ALA A 207 0.09 11.39 16.12
N ALA A 208 0.41 11.95 14.95
CA ALA A 208 1.61 12.77 14.79
C ALA A 208 1.48 14.17 15.43
N ALA A 209 0.28 14.76 15.43
CA ALA A 209 0.07 16.15 15.89
C ALA A 209 0.41 16.36 17.37
N GLY A 210 0.32 15.32 18.19
CA GLY A 210 0.65 15.37 19.62
C GLY A 210 2.14 15.20 19.95
N CYS A 211 3.00 14.97 18.95
CA CYS A 211 4.41 14.66 19.19
C CYS A 211 5.27 15.93 19.39
N GLU A 212 6.18 15.87 20.38
CA GLU A 212 7.20 16.91 20.56
C GLU A 212 8.07 17.03 19.30
N GLY A 213 8.35 18.26 18.88
CA GLY A 213 9.18 18.55 17.71
C GLY A 213 8.44 18.53 16.37
N VAL A 214 7.16 18.16 16.33
CA VAL A 214 6.33 18.33 15.13
C VAL A 214 5.91 19.81 15.01
N LEU A 215 6.29 20.44 13.90
CA LEU A 215 6.03 21.86 13.62
C LEU A 215 4.79 22.06 12.77
N ARG A 216 4.57 21.17 11.80
CA ARG A 216 3.44 21.25 10.86
C ARG A 216 3.14 19.86 10.30
N ILE A 217 1.85 19.56 10.18
CA ILE A 217 1.37 18.48 9.31
C ILE A 217 0.71 19.12 8.09
N THR A 218 1.10 18.68 6.91
CA THR A 218 0.54 19.12 5.63
C THR A 218 0.38 17.92 4.69
N ALA A 219 -0.01 18.14 3.44
CA ALA A 219 -0.14 17.09 2.44
C ALA A 219 0.41 17.55 1.09
N GLY A 220 1.10 16.63 0.41
CA GLY A 220 1.52 16.78 -0.97
C GLY A 220 0.33 16.77 -1.91
N ASN A 221 0.29 17.71 -2.84
CA ASN A 221 -0.70 17.77 -3.89
C ASN A 221 -0.08 18.27 -5.20
N TYR A 222 -0.79 18.05 -6.30
CA TYR A 222 -0.35 18.45 -7.64
C TYR A 222 -1.26 19.52 -8.24
N GLY A 223 -1.68 20.49 -7.41
CA GLY A 223 -2.57 21.58 -7.80
C GLY A 223 -3.98 21.13 -8.22
N GLY A 224 -4.43 19.95 -7.77
CA GLY A 224 -5.74 19.37 -8.11
C GLY A 224 -5.87 18.84 -9.54
N LYS A 225 -4.78 18.83 -10.33
CA LYS A 225 -4.83 18.52 -11.77
C LYS A 225 -4.59 17.05 -12.14
N LEU A 226 -4.09 16.23 -11.21
CA LEU A 226 -3.72 14.84 -11.47
C LEU A 226 -4.65 13.83 -10.79
N GLY A 227 -4.95 14.01 -9.51
CA GLY A 227 -5.76 13.09 -8.71
C GLY A 227 -7.25 13.42 -8.78
N LYS A 228 -8.09 12.39 -8.91
CA LYS A 228 -9.56 12.50 -8.81
C LYS A 228 -10.06 12.69 -7.39
N HIS A 229 -9.29 12.21 -6.40
CA HIS A 229 -9.65 12.24 -4.99
C HIS A 229 -8.86 13.32 -4.27
N HIS A 230 -9.55 14.20 -3.55
CA HIS A 230 -8.95 15.25 -2.74
C HIS A 230 -9.30 15.01 -1.27
N PHE A 231 -8.27 14.89 -0.43
CA PHE A 231 -8.41 14.71 1.01
C PHE A 231 -8.07 16.02 1.71
N HIS A 232 -9.08 16.83 2.01
CA HIS A 232 -8.87 18.12 2.68
C HIS A 232 -8.60 17.89 4.17
N LEU A 233 -7.38 18.22 4.64
CA LEU A 233 -6.98 17.99 6.04
C LEU A 233 -7.91 18.69 7.04
N ARG A 234 -8.51 19.83 6.67
CA ARG A 234 -9.50 20.54 7.50
C ARG A 234 -10.70 19.68 7.86
N GLU A 235 -11.10 18.75 7.00
CA GLU A 235 -12.21 17.82 7.26
C GLU A 235 -11.80 16.63 8.14
N LEU A 236 -10.52 16.49 8.46
CA LEU A 236 -9.96 15.41 9.27
C LEU A 236 -9.69 15.84 10.73
N LEU A 237 -9.82 17.15 11.02
CA LEU A 237 -9.66 17.71 12.35
C LEU A 237 -10.80 17.26 13.29
#